data_AF-A0A3P0MRR1-F1
#
_entry.id   AF-A0A3P0MRR1-F1
#
_cell.length_a   1.000
_cell.length_b   1.000
_cell.length_c   1.000
_cell.angle_alpha   90.00
_cell.angle_beta   90.00
_cell.angle_gamma   90.00
#
_symmetry.space_group_name_H-M   'P 1'
#
loop_
_entity.id
_entity.type
_entity.pdbx_description
1 polymer ?
#
loop_
_entity_poly.entity_id
_entity_poly.type
_entity_poly.pdbx_seq_one_letter_code
_entity_poly.pdbx_strand_id
1 'polypeptide(L)'
;MMIRLSKAAMVIAMALFASLVAFGNLTDYATNFAFVHHVFLMDTTFPGNGIMYRAIMTPWIHHAGYLSIIAMETLTAVLCWIGGIRLLRARRADDAAFRAAKSCAIAGLTLGFLTWQVGFMSVGGEWFGMWMSKQWNGVPDAFRFFITLLLVLVYLTMQNDGIDETDEMR
;
A
#
# COMPACT_ATOMS: atom_id res chain seq x y z
N MET A 1 -0.57 -27.60 -0.90
CA MET A 1 0.67 -26.98 -1.47
C MET A 1 0.39 -25.73 -2.32
N MET A 2 -0.54 -25.80 -3.29
CA MET A 2 -0.82 -24.67 -4.20
C MET A 2 -1.25 -23.38 -3.48
N ILE A 3 -2.05 -23.48 -2.41
CA ILE A 3 -2.49 -22.29 -1.65
C ILE A 3 -1.30 -21.53 -1.04
N ARG A 4 -0.31 -22.23 -0.49
CA ARG A 4 0.89 -21.59 0.09
C ARG A 4 1.73 -20.88 -0.97
N LEU A 5 1.87 -21.48 -2.16
CA LEU A 5 2.54 -20.85 -3.30
C LEU A 5 1.77 -19.63 -3.79
N SER A 6 0.44 -19.74 -3.91
CA SER A 6 -0.44 -18.63 -4.28
C SER A 6 -0.28 -17.45 -3.33
N LYS A 7 -0.35 -17.68 -2.01
CA LYS A 7 -0.13 -16.66 -0.98
C LYS A 7 1.22 -15.96 -1.13
N ALA A 8 2.30 -16.74 -1.31
CA ALA A 8 3.63 -16.18 -1.51
C ALA A 8 3.73 -15.35 -2.80
N ALA A 9 3.16 -15.85 -3.90
CA ALA A 9 3.15 -15.17 -5.19
C ALA A 9 2.38 -13.84 -5.13
N MET A 10 1.21 -13.81 -4.47
CA MET A 10 0.43 -12.58 -4.30
C MET A 10 1.18 -11.54 -3.46
N VAL A 11 1.86 -11.95 -2.39
CA VAL A 11 2.71 -11.06 -1.58
C VAL A 11 3.88 -10.51 -2.41
N ILE A 12 4.53 -11.35 -3.21
CA ILE A 12 5.63 -10.93 -4.10
C ILE A 12 5.13 -9.98 -5.18
N ALA A 13 3.95 -10.21 -5.74
CA ALA A 13 3.34 -9.29 -6.71
C ALA A 13 3.10 -7.90 -6.07
N MET A 14 2.62 -7.85 -4.83
CA MET A 14 2.50 -6.58 -4.08
C MET A 14 3.85 -5.94 -3.79
N ALA A 15 4.88 -6.74 -3.48
CA ALA A 15 6.24 -6.24 -3.28
C ALA A 15 6.82 -5.61 -4.55
N LEU A 16 6.65 -6.27 -5.71
CA LEU A 16 7.06 -5.76 -7.01
C LEU A 16 6.34 -4.47 -7.35
N PHE A 17 5.02 -4.43 -7.20
CA PHE A 17 4.22 -3.24 -7.43
C PHE A 17 4.70 -2.07 -6.58
N ALA A 18 4.80 -2.24 -5.25
CA ALA A 18 5.27 -1.18 -4.35
C ALA A 18 6.72 -0.75 -4.67
N SER A 19 7.58 -1.66 -5.13
CA SER A 19 8.94 -1.34 -5.57
C SER A 19 8.93 -0.42 -6.79
N LEU A 20 8.06 -0.70 -7.78
CA LEU A 20 7.94 0.13 -8.98
C LEU A 20 7.36 1.52 -8.66
N VAL A 21 6.39 1.60 -7.74
CA VAL A 21 5.85 2.87 -7.27
C VAL A 21 6.95 3.69 -6.58
N ALA A 22 7.64 3.11 -5.60
CA ALA A 22 8.73 3.78 -4.89
C ALA A 22 9.88 4.20 -5.83
N PHE A 23 10.25 3.33 -6.77
CA PHE A 23 11.25 3.61 -7.79
C PHE A 23 10.83 4.78 -8.67
N GLY A 24 9.61 4.76 -9.21
CA GLY A 24 9.05 5.85 -10.02
C GLY A 24 9.06 7.18 -9.27
N ASN A 25 8.67 7.17 -7.98
CA ASN A 25 8.69 8.36 -7.14
C ASN A 25 10.12 8.88 -6.84
N LEU A 26 11.12 8.01 -6.80
CA LEU A 26 12.52 8.41 -6.62
C LEU A 26 13.14 8.94 -7.92
N THR A 27 12.88 8.30 -9.05
CA THR A 27 13.54 8.64 -10.33
C THR A 27 12.84 9.74 -11.11
N ASP A 28 11.51 9.82 -11.00
CA ASP A 28 10.69 10.87 -11.58
C ASP A 28 10.06 11.72 -10.46
N TYR A 29 10.95 12.28 -9.63
CA TYR A 29 10.57 13.01 -8.41
C TYR A 29 9.71 14.23 -8.74
N ALA A 30 10.07 15.02 -9.76
CA ALA A 30 9.41 16.29 -10.04
C ALA A 30 7.93 16.12 -10.44
N THR A 31 7.63 15.15 -11.30
CA THR A 31 6.27 14.88 -11.80
C THR A 31 5.35 14.48 -10.66
N ASN A 32 5.81 13.57 -9.80
CA ASN A 32 5.01 13.06 -8.69
C ASN A 32 5.00 14.02 -7.48
N PHE A 33 6.07 14.80 -7.28
CA PHE A 33 6.08 15.88 -6.29
C PHE A 33 5.04 16.95 -6.60
N ALA A 34 4.84 17.29 -7.88
CA ALA A 34 3.81 18.24 -8.28
C ALA A 34 2.41 17.83 -7.78
N PHE A 35 2.12 16.52 -7.77
CA PHE A 35 0.88 16.00 -7.20
C PHE A 35 0.73 16.36 -5.73
N VAL A 36 1.71 16.02 -4.88
CA VAL A 36 1.67 16.33 -3.44
C VAL A 36 1.67 17.83 -3.20
N HIS A 37 2.42 18.58 -4.00
CA HIS A 37 2.50 20.03 -3.94
C HIS A 37 1.13 20.68 -4.11
N HIS A 38 0.39 20.33 -5.16
CA HIS A 38 -0.94 20.90 -5.42
C HIS A 38 -2.00 20.39 -4.44
N VAL A 39 -1.87 19.17 -3.93
CA VAL A 39 -2.75 18.69 -2.83
C VAL A 39 -2.55 19.52 -1.57
N PHE A 40 -1.30 19.80 -1.18
CA PHE A 40 -1.02 20.61 0.02
C PHE A 40 -1.42 22.08 -0.17
N LEU A 41 -1.22 22.65 -1.36
CA LEU A 41 -1.68 24.00 -1.67
C LEU A 41 -3.21 24.13 -1.70
N MET A 42 -3.92 23.04 -2.02
CA MET A 42 -5.36 23.03 -2.25
C MET A 42 -5.82 24.04 -3.33
N ASP A 43 -4.91 24.47 -4.20
CA ASP A 43 -5.08 25.56 -5.18
C ASP A 43 -5.98 25.19 -6.37
N THR A 44 -6.29 23.91 -6.52
CA THR A 44 -7.17 23.36 -7.56
C THR A 44 -8.49 22.81 -7.00
N THR A 45 -8.76 23.02 -5.71
CA THR A 45 -10.06 22.70 -5.09
C THR A 45 -11.13 23.74 -5.48
N PHE A 46 -12.39 23.52 -5.09
CA PHE A 46 -13.46 24.46 -5.44
C PHE A 46 -13.17 25.89 -4.91
N PRO A 47 -13.31 26.94 -5.73
CA PRO A 47 -13.00 28.30 -5.31
C PRO A 47 -13.79 28.71 -4.06
N GLY A 48 -13.09 29.25 -3.06
CA GLY A 48 -13.71 29.77 -1.83
C GLY A 48 -14.33 28.71 -0.91
N ASN A 49 -13.94 27.43 -1.05
CA ASN A 49 -14.42 26.40 -0.13
C ASN A 49 -13.99 26.66 1.33
N GLY A 50 -14.79 26.16 2.28
CA GLY A 50 -14.59 26.44 3.71
C GLY A 50 -13.40 25.71 4.36
N ILE A 51 -12.68 24.86 3.63
CA ILE A 51 -11.55 24.08 4.17
C ILE A 51 -10.17 24.61 3.77
N MET A 52 -10.11 25.74 3.05
CA MET A 52 -8.85 26.39 2.63
C MET A 52 -7.90 26.76 3.78
N TYR A 53 -8.40 26.84 5.02
CA TYR A 53 -7.55 27.04 6.20
C TYR A 53 -6.56 25.89 6.47
N ARG A 54 -6.76 24.73 5.82
CA ARG A 54 -5.90 23.55 5.93
C ARG A 54 -4.73 23.56 4.95
N ALA A 55 -4.74 24.48 3.98
CA ALA A 55 -3.70 24.58 2.97
C ALA A 55 -2.34 24.85 3.61
N ILE A 56 -1.32 24.18 3.08
CA ILE A 56 0.07 24.35 3.48
C ILE A 56 0.76 25.08 2.32
N MET A 57 1.33 26.24 2.60
CA MET A 57 2.02 27.07 1.60
C MET A 57 3.55 26.91 1.63
N THR A 58 4.05 26.17 2.62
CA THR A 58 5.47 26.11 2.95
C THR A 58 6.16 24.98 2.17
N PRO A 59 7.00 25.27 1.16
CA PRO A 59 7.45 24.26 0.20
C PRO A 59 8.24 23.10 0.81
N TRP A 60 9.05 23.36 1.85
CA TRP A 60 9.83 22.28 2.50
C TRP A 60 8.93 21.24 3.17
N ILE A 61 7.73 21.62 3.64
CA ILE A 61 6.74 20.69 4.20
C ILE A 61 6.20 19.77 3.09
N HIS A 62 6.08 20.27 1.86
CA HIS A 62 5.60 19.47 0.73
C HIS A 62 6.64 18.40 0.40
N HIS A 63 7.92 18.77 0.41
CA HIS A 63 9.02 17.81 0.24
C HIS A 63 9.04 16.78 1.37
N ALA A 64 8.88 17.20 2.63
CA ALA A 64 8.81 16.29 3.76
C ALA A 64 7.62 15.30 3.65
N GLY A 65 6.44 15.81 3.28
CA GLY A 65 5.25 15.01 3.02
C GLY A 65 5.49 13.98 1.92
N TYR A 66 6.02 14.42 0.78
CA TYR A 66 6.29 13.52 -0.33
C TYR A 66 7.37 12.48 -0.01
N LEU A 67 8.48 12.86 0.65
CA LEU A 67 9.49 11.92 1.10
C LEU A 67 8.94 10.89 2.10
N SER A 68 8.00 11.27 2.96
CA SER A 68 7.36 10.32 3.87
C SER A 68 6.52 9.27 3.13
N ILE A 69 5.84 9.66 2.04
CA ILE A 69 5.12 8.72 1.16
C ILE A 69 6.10 7.72 0.55
N ILE A 70 7.19 8.20 -0.05
CA ILE A 70 8.23 7.35 -0.67
C ILE A 70 8.82 6.38 0.37
N ALA A 71 9.10 6.87 1.58
CA ALA A 71 9.63 6.04 2.65
C ALA A 71 8.66 4.92 3.04
N MET A 72 7.36 5.21 3.16
CA MET A 72 6.33 4.22 3.45
C MET A 72 6.17 3.19 2.33
N GLU A 73 6.13 3.63 1.06
CA GLU A 73 6.07 2.74 -0.10
C GLU A 73 7.28 1.80 -0.17
N THR A 74 8.47 2.36 0.06
CA THR A 74 9.74 1.60 0.10
C THR A 74 9.71 0.57 1.22
N LEU A 75 9.27 0.96 2.43
CA LEU A 75 9.19 0.05 3.57
C LEU A 75 8.16 -1.06 3.34
N THR A 76 7.00 -0.75 2.75
CA THR A 76 6.01 -1.74 2.30
C THR A 76 6.64 -2.73 1.32
N ALA A 77 7.37 -2.25 0.31
CA ALA A 77 8.04 -3.10 -0.68
C ALA A 77 9.05 -4.05 -0.01
N VAL A 78 9.93 -3.52 0.85
CA VAL A 78 10.94 -4.30 1.57
C VAL A 78 10.32 -5.39 2.45
N LEU A 79 9.31 -5.02 3.25
CA LEU A 79 8.62 -5.98 4.13
C LEU A 79 7.90 -7.06 3.32
N CYS A 80 7.23 -6.70 2.23
CA CYS A 80 6.57 -7.66 1.35
C CYS A 80 7.59 -8.57 0.64
N TRP A 81 8.76 -8.06 0.21
CA TRP A 81 9.82 -8.90 -0.36
C TRP A 81 10.34 -9.92 0.67
N ILE A 82 10.69 -9.46 1.87
CA ILE A 82 11.17 -10.33 2.94
C ILE A 82 10.10 -11.37 3.30
N GLY A 83 8.84 -10.93 3.47
CA GLY A 83 7.71 -11.79 3.75
C GLY A 83 7.45 -12.83 2.67
N GLY A 84 7.40 -12.42 1.41
CA GLY A 84 7.21 -13.30 0.26
C GLY A 84 8.32 -14.35 0.14
N ILE A 85 9.58 -13.96 0.29
CA ILE A 85 10.72 -14.89 0.27
C ILE A 85 10.64 -15.87 1.45
N ARG A 86 10.29 -15.40 2.66
CA ARG A 86 10.09 -16.26 3.83
C ARG A 86 8.98 -17.28 3.59
N LEU A 87 7.85 -16.87 3.02
CA LEU A 87 6.75 -17.77 2.68
C LEU A 87 7.16 -18.81 1.63
N LEU A 88 7.91 -18.41 0.60
CA LEU A 88 8.44 -19.35 -0.40
C LEU A 88 9.37 -20.38 0.25
N ARG A 89 10.26 -19.97 1.15
CA ARG A 89 11.16 -20.89 1.86
C ARG A 89 10.40 -21.84 2.78
N ALA A 90 9.37 -21.36 3.49
CA ALA A 90 8.56 -22.15 4.41
C ALA A 90 7.45 -22.97 3.74
N ARG A 91 7.30 -22.92 2.40
CA ARG A 91 6.17 -23.54 1.70
C ARG A 91 5.99 -25.05 1.95
N ARG A 92 7.08 -25.77 2.22
CA ARG A 92 7.10 -27.21 2.53
C ARG A 92 7.27 -27.51 4.04
N ALA A 93 7.35 -26.49 4.88
CA ALA A 93 7.46 -26.66 6.33
C ALA A 93 6.11 -27.09 6.93
N ASP A 94 6.08 -27.44 8.21
CA ASP A 94 4.83 -27.67 8.93
C ASP A 94 3.96 -26.39 9.01
N ASP A 95 2.70 -26.55 9.42
CA ASP A 95 1.74 -25.43 9.50
C ASP A 95 2.13 -24.38 10.54
N ALA A 96 2.82 -24.76 11.62
CA ALA A 96 3.26 -23.81 12.64
C ALA A 96 4.35 -22.88 12.09
N ALA A 97 5.36 -23.44 11.43
CA ALA A 97 6.44 -22.72 10.78
C ALA A 97 5.93 -21.84 9.64
N PHE A 98 5.00 -22.33 8.81
CA PHE A 98 4.41 -21.51 7.74
C PHE A 98 3.63 -20.32 8.29
N ARG A 99 2.84 -20.51 9.36
CA ARG A 99 2.12 -19.42 10.02
C ARG A 99 3.08 -18.36 10.59
N ALA A 100 4.16 -18.78 11.23
CA ALA A 100 5.18 -17.85 11.74
C ALA A 100 5.85 -17.02 10.62
N ALA A 101 6.06 -17.63 9.45
CA ALA A 101 6.64 -16.97 8.29
C ALA A 101 5.78 -15.82 7.71
N LYS A 102 4.46 -15.80 7.97
CA LYS A 102 3.54 -14.76 7.48
C LYS A 102 3.75 -13.39 8.11
N SER A 103 4.30 -13.33 9.32
CA SER A 103 4.43 -12.10 10.13
C SER A 103 4.96 -10.89 9.36
N CYS A 104 6.04 -11.06 8.61
CA CYS A 104 6.66 -9.97 7.85
C CYS A 104 5.81 -9.53 6.65
N ALA A 105 5.17 -10.48 5.95
CA ALA A 105 4.24 -10.17 4.86
C ALA A 105 2.98 -9.44 5.37
N ILE A 106 2.45 -9.85 6.52
CA ILE A 106 1.33 -9.16 7.19
C ILE A 106 1.73 -7.71 7.50
N ALA A 107 2.89 -7.50 8.13
CA ALA A 107 3.36 -6.15 8.44
C ALA A 107 3.51 -5.27 7.17
N GLY A 108 4.07 -5.82 6.09
CA GLY A 108 4.22 -5.09 4.83
C GLY A 108 2.89 -4.73 4.18
N LEU A 109 1.96 -5.69 4.08
CA LEU A 109 0.63 -5.47 3.51
C LEU A 109 -0.20 -4.48 4.35
N THR A 110 -0.15 -4.59 5.68
CA THR A 110 -0.81 -3.65 6.59
C THR A 110 -0.23 -2.25 6.46
N LEU A 111 1.10 -2.10 6.41
CA LEU A 111 1.72 -0.81 6.19
C LEU A 111 1.28 -0.21 4.86
N GLY A 112 1.29 -1.01 3.79
CA GLY A 112 0.81 -0.57 2.48
C GLY A 112 -0.63 -0.08 2.57
N PHE A 113 -1.52 -0.88 3.15
CA PHE A 113 -2.91 -0.48 3.36
C PHE A 113 -3.01 0.89 4.05
N LEU A 114 -2.25 1.11 5.12
CA LEU A 114 -2.25 2.40 5.83
C LEU A 114 -1.69 3.54 4.96
N THR A 115 -0.65 3.31 4.16
CA THR A 115 -0.10 4.30 3.23
C THR A 115 -1.17 4.83 2.28
N TRP A 116 -1.89 3.95 1.58
CA TRP A 116 -2.89 4.37 0.60
C TRP A 116 -4.22 4.78 1.22
N GLN A 117 -4.69 4.08 2.25
CA GLN A 117 -5.96 4.42 2.90
C GLN A 117 -5.80 5.71 3.74
N VAL A 118 -4.86 5.75 4.68
CA VAL A 118 -4.72 6.91 5.58
C VAL A 118 -4.06 8.06 4.85
N GLY A 119 -2.94 7.82 4.17
CA GLY A 119 -2.17 8.87 3.50
C GLY A 119 -2.94 9.52 2.34
N PHE A 120 -3.44 8.72 1.39
CA PHE A 120 -4.08 9.27 0.20
C PHE A 120 -5.58 9.54 0.37
N MET A 121 -6.35 8.65 1.00
CA MET A 121 -7.80 8.92 1.15
C MET A 121 -8.14 9.80 2.33
N SER A 122 -7.67 9.46 3.54
CA SER A 122 -8.08 10.22 4.72
C SER A 122 -7.37 11.57 4.80
N VAL A 123 -6.05 11.61 4.63
CA VAL A 123 -5.29 12.86 4.68
C VAL A 123 -5.42 13.60 3.34
N GLY A 124 -5.03 12.99 2.22
CA GLY A 124 -5.15 13.65 0.93
C GLY A 124 -6.60 13.94 0.53
N GLY A 125 -7.44 12.91 0.47
CA GLY A 125 -8.85 13.00 0.08
C GLY A 125 -9.67 13.92 0.97
N GLU A 126 -9.82 13.58 2.24
CA GLU A 126 -10.75 14.27 3.14
C GLU A 126 -10.16 15.49 3.83
N TRP A 127 -8.92 15.42 4.33
CA TRP A 127 -8.32 16.57 4.99
C TRP A 127 -8.00 17.69 3.99
N PHE A 128 -7.33 17.38 2.88
CA PHE A 128 -6.95 18.35 1.84
C PHE A 128 -7.97 18.51 0.70
N GLY A 129 -9.10 17.77 0.72
CA GLY A 129 -10.13 17.92 -0.30
C GLY A 129 -9.68 17.49 -1.70
N MET A 130 -8.75 16.54 -1.81
CA MET A 130 -8.19 16.09 -3.10
C MET A 130 -9.27 15.66 -4.10
N TRP A 131 -10.39 15.11 -3.62
CA TRP A 131 -11.53 14.72 -4.47
C TRP A 131 -12.20 15.90 -5.19
N MET A 132 -12.03 17.15 -4.70
CA MET A 132 -12.56 18.36 -5.34
C MET A 132 -11.74 18.78 -6.56
N SER A 133 -10.47 18.36 -6.64
CA SER A 133 -9.60 18.66 -7.78
C SER A 133 -9.92 17.74 -8.96
N LYS A 134 -9.97 18.27 -10.17
CA LYS A 134 -10.07 17.42 -11.38
C LYS A 134 -8.73 16.84 -11.80
N GLN A 135 -7.66 17.59 -11.57
CA GLN A 135 -6.33 17.26 -12.07
C GLN A 135 -5.52 16.45 -11.05
N TRP A 136 -5.66 16.79 -9.78
CA TRP A 136 -4.84 16.23 -8.70
C TRP A 136 -5.70 15.35 -7.79
N ASN A 137 -6.48 14.43 -8.39
CA ASN A 137 -7.34 13.49 -7.66
C ASN A 137 -6.87 12.05 -7.79
N GLY A 138 -6.19 11.58 -6.75
CA GLY A 138 -5.69 10.21 -6.62
C GLY A 138 -6.57 9.30 -5.77
N VAL A 139 -7.72 9.76 -5.27
CA VAL A 139 -8.61 8.95 -4.42
C VAL A 139 -9.07 7.66 -5.12
N PRO A 140 -9.46 7.66 -6.41
CA PRO A 140 -9.86 6.43 -7.10
C PRO A 140 -8.72 5.40 -7.21
N ASP A 141 -7.49 5.84 -7.48
CA ASP A 141 -6.34 4.94 -7.60
C ASP A 141 -5.87 4.43 -6.25
N ALA A 142 -5.82 5.31 -5.24
CA ALA A 142 -5.58 4.92 -3.86
C ALA A 142 -6.58 3.85 -3.40
N PHE A 143 -7.86 3.97 -3.80
CA PHE A 143 -8.87 2.98 -3.50
C PHE A 143 -8.52 1.59 -4.04
N ARG A 144 -8.13 1.52 -5.31
CA ARG A 144 -7.72 0.28 -5.97
C ARG A 144 -6.52 -0.37 -5.28
N PHE A 145 -5.57 0.43 -4.80
CA PHE A 145 -4.38 -0.09 -4.13
C PHE A 145 -4.67 -0.61 -2.73
N PHE A 146 -5.32 0.19 -1.86
CA PHE A 146 -5.57 -0.27 -0.50
C PHE A 146 -6.52 -1.47 -0.48
N ILE A 147 -7.53 -1.53 -1.37
CA ILE A 147 -8.46 -2.67 -1.40
C ILE A 147 -7.75 -3.95 -1.85
N THR A 148 -6.86 -3.85 -2.83
CA THR A 148 -6.05 -4.99 -3.29
C THR A 148 -5.14 -5.49 -2.17
N LEU A 149 -4.46 -4.58 -1.46
CA LEU A 149 -3.64 -4.94 -0.31
C LEU A 149 -4.45 -5.58 0.82
N LEU A 150 -5.64 -5.05 1.11
CA LEU A 150 -6.55 -5.62 2.11
C LEU A 150 -7.00 -7.04 1.72
N LEU A 151 -7.37 -7.26 0.46
CA LEU A 151 -7.79 -8.58 -0.02
C LEU A 151 -6.64 -9.59 0.05
N VAL A 152 -5.42 -9.20 -0.34
CA VAL A 152 -4.22 -10.06 -0.22
C VAL A 152 -3.92 -10.34 1.25
N LEU A 153 -4.05 -9.35 2.13
CA LEU A 153 -3.86 -9.51 3.57
C LEU A 153 -4.86 -10.51 4.16
N VAL A 154 -6.14 -10.33 3.87
CA VAL A 154 -7.21 -11.24 4.30
C VAL A 154 -6.92 -12.67 3.82
N TYR A 155 -6.65 -12.83 2.53
CA TYR A 155 -6.30 -14.14 1.95
C TYR A 155 -5.07 -14.77 2.62
N LEU A 156 -4.02 -13.99 2.87
CA LEU A 156 -2.81 -14.46 3.55
C LEU A 156 -3.11 -14.97 4.96
N THR A 157 -3.96 -14.25 5.71
CA THR A 157 -4.30 -14.56 7.11
C THR A 157 -5.29 -15.71 7.28
N MET A 158 -6.01 -16.11 6.23
CA MET A 158 -6.91 -17.27 6.27
C MET A 158 -6.17 -18.55 6.69
N GLN A 159 -6.83 -19.37 7.51
CA GLN A 159 -6.34 -20.67 7.99
C GLN A 159 -6.68 -21.79 7.00
N ASN A 160 -6.26 -21.64 5.74
CA ASN A 160 -6.49 -22.60 4.66
C ASN A 160 -5.16 -23.00 3.98
N ASP A 161 -4.08 -23.08 4.77
CA ASP A 161 -2.73 -23.32 4.23
C ASP A 161 -2.52 -24.78 3.77
N GLY A 162 -3.31 -25.72 4.30
CA GLY A 162 -3.46 -27.09 3.84
C GLY A 162 -4.77 -27.24 3.06
N ILE A 163 -4.76 -28.08 2.02
CA ILE A 163 -6.00 -28.70 1.54
C ILE A 163 -6.09 -29.95 2.40
N ASP A 164 -7.08 -30.05 3.29
CA ASP A 164 -7.36 -31.31 3.96
C ASP A 164 -7.87 -32.28 2.87
N GLU A 165 -7.00 -33.17 2.39
CA GLU A 165 -7.38 -34.30 1.52
C GLU A 165 -8.36 -35.27 2.22
N THR A 166 -8.67 -35.05 3.50
CA THR A 166 -9.59 -35.87 4.30
C THR A 166 -11.07 -35.66 4.00
N ASP A 167 -11.47 -34.65 3.22
CA ASP A 167 -12.89 -34.45 2.83
C ASP A 167 -13.27 -35.15 1.50
N GLU A 168 -12.32 -35.76 0.77
CA GLU A 168 -12.63 -36.60 -0.40
C GLU A 168 -12.88 -38.09 -0.04
N MET A 169 -12.85 -38.45 1.25
CA MET A 169 -13.11 -39.82 1.73
C MET A 169 -14.22 -39.91 2.80
N ARG A 170 -15.24 -39.05 2.74
CA ARG A 170 -16.46 -39.18 3.53
C ARG A 170 -17.72 -39.18 2.68
#